data_AF-A0A357HH37-F1
#
_entry.id   AF-A0A357HH37-F1
#
_cell.length_a   1.000
_cell.length_b   1.000
_cell.length_c   1.000
_cell.angle_alpha   90.00
_cell.angle_beta   90.00
_cell.angle_gamma   90.00
#
_symmetry.space_group_name_H-M   'P 1'
#
loop_
_entity.id
_entity.type
_entity.pdbx_description
1 polymer ?
#
loop_
_entity_poly.entity_id
_entity_poly.type
_entity_poly.pdbx_seq_one_letter_code
_entity_poly.pdbx_strand_id
1 'polypeptide(L)' 'MITFPACEKEEGCDDCGGTILDGYLFNEVTTEDLTALGTIDKIEVGACIRYKLDGVEFDLETVKVVDDCCCDQ' A
#
# COMPACT_ATOMS: atom_id res chain seq x y z
N MET A 1 13.94 14.93 17.91
CA MET A 1 13.35 14.92 16.55
C MET A 1 12.92 13.49 16.32
N ILE A 2 11.62 13.26 16.17
CA ILE A 2 11.09 11.90 15.96
C ILE A 2 11.34 11.61 14.48
N THR A 3 12.38 10.83 14.22
CA THR A 3 12.68 10.30 12.90
C THR A 3 11.68 9.19 12.65
N PHE A 4 10.67 9.46 11.83
CA PHE A 4 9.94 8.39 11.15
C PHE A 4 10.94 7.73 10.20
N PRO A 5 11.08 6.40 10.16
CA PRO A 5 11.92 5.71 9.19
C PRO A 5 11.23 5.77 7.82
N ALA A 6 11.02 6.99 7.33
CA ALA A 6 10.60 7.29 5.98
C ALA A 6 11.76 6.96 5.05
N CYS A 7 11.87 5.70 4.65
CA CYS A 7 12.63 5.30 3.46
C CYS A 7 14.06 5.90 3.38
N GLU A 8 14.93 5.64 4.36
CA GLU A 8 16.34 6.08 4.32
C GLU A 8 17.28 5.10 3.61
N LYS A 9 16.76 4.28 2.69
CA LYS A 9 17.61 3.47 1.83
C LYS A 9 17.12 3.62 0.41
N GLU A 10 18.03 4.05 -0.45
CA GLU A 10 17.90 4.21 -1.89
C GLU A 10 17.67 2.86 -2.63
N GLU A 11 16.98 1.91 -2.00
CA GLU A 11 16.49 0.68 -2.59
C GLU A 11 14.97 0.87 -2.77
N GLY A 12 14.60 1.39 -3.95
CA GLY A 12 13.22 1.77 -4.25
C GLY A 12 12.24 0.61 -4.04
N CYS A 13 11.01 0.96 -3.68
CA CYS A 13 9.88 0.02 -3.63
C CYS A 13 9.50 -0.58 -5.02
N ASP A 14 10.37 -0.45 -6.03
CA ASP A 14 10.34 -1.16 -7.32
C ASP A 14 10.17 -2.68 -7.15
N ASP A 15 10.84 -3.28 -6.15
CA ASP A 15 10.73 -4.73 -5.88
C ASP A 15 9.33 -5.11 -5.35
N CYS A 16 8.61 -4.15 -4.77
CA CYS A 16 7.20 -4.28 -4.36
C CYS A 16 6.20 -4.04 -5.51
N GLY A 17 6.72 -3.88 -6.73
CA GLY A 17 5.93 -3.75 -7.94
C GLY A 17 5.49 -2.33 -8.29
N GLY A 18 6.12 -1.30 -7.71
CA GLY A 18 5.96 0.08 -8.18
C GLY A 18 6.48 1.13 -7.21
N THR A 19 6.72 2.32 -7.71
CA THR A 19 7.19 3.45 -6.88
C THR A 19 6.06 4.42 -6.55
N ILE A 20 6.26 5.21 -5.50
CA ILE A 20 5.39 6.36 -5.17
C ILE A 20 5.36 7.37 -6.34
N LEU A 21 6.44 7.49 -7.11
CA LEU A 21 6.53 8.35 -8.29
C LEU A 21 5.62 7.86 -9.44
N ASP A 22 5.38 6.56 -9.54
CA ASP A 22 4.42 5.95 -10.46
C ASP A 22 2.97 6.02 -9.95
N GLY A 23 2.76 6.65 -8.79
CA GLY A 23 1.47 6.80 -8.12
C GLY A 23 1.00 5.56 -7.37
N TYR A 24 1.88 4.58 -7.13
CA TYR A 24 1.57 3.42 -6.31
C TYR A 24 1.83 3.71 -4.83
N LEU A 25 0.83 3.42 -4.01
CA LEU A 25 0.89 3.51 -2.55
C LEU A 25 0.71 2.12 -1.96
N PHE A 26 1.33 1.92 -0.81
CA PHE A 26 1.29 0.69 -0.05
C PHE A 26 0.67 1.00 1.30
N ASN A 27 -0.19 0.11 1.78
CA ASN A 27 -0.79 0.23 3.09
C ASN A 27 -1.09 -1.16 3.66
N GLU A 28 -0.95 -1.31 4.97
CA GLU A 28 -1.38 -2.50 5.69
C GLU A 28 -2.89 -2.43 5.90
N VAL A 29 -3.60 -3.51 5.58
CA VAL A 29 -5.04 -3.59 5.79
C VAL A 29 -5.34 -3.62 7.28
N THR A 30 -6.05 -2.60 7.77
CA THR A 30 -6.59 -2.60 9.12
C THR A 30 -8.02 -3.15 9.17
N THR A 31 -8.54 -3.36 10.39
CA THR A 31 -9.95 -3.72 10.58
C THR A 31 -10.93 -2.70 10.01
N GLU A 32 -10.53 -1.42 9.94
CA GLU A 32 -11.39 -0.36 9.38
C GLU A 32 -11.43 -0.48 7.85
N ASP A 33 -10.27 -0.75 7.24
CA ASP A 33 -10.14 -0.92 5.79
C ASP A 33 -10.88 -2.13 5.26
N LEU A 34 -11.01 -3.21 6.05
CA LEU A 34 -11.83 -4.38 5.68
C LEU A 34 -13.28 -4.03 5.32
N THR A 35 -13.82 -2.93 5.88
CA THR A 35 -15.19 -2.49 5.57
C THR A 35 -15.29 -2.00 4.12
N ALA A 36 -14.22 -1.36 3.61
CA ALA A 36 -14.15 -0.84 2.24
C ALA A 36 -13.55 -1.86 1.26
N LEU A 37 -12.60 -2.67 1.73
CA LEU A 37 -11.78 -3.57 0.92
C LEU A 37 -12.21 -5.04 1.01
N GLY A 38 -13.14 -5.41 1.89
CA GLY A 38 -13.59 -6.79 2.10
C GLY A 38 -14.29 -7.42 0.90
N THR A 39 -14.51 -6.67 -0.17
CA THR A 39 -14.97 -7.18 -1.48
C THR A 39 -13.83 -7.74 -2.33
N ILE A 40 -12.58 -7.48 -1.97
CA ILE A 40 -11.39 -7.95 -2.69
C ILE A 40 -10.98 -9.32 -2.15
N ASP A 41 -10.80 -10.27 -3.06
CA ASP A 41 -10.41 -11.64 -2.75
C ASP A 41 -9.02 -11.66 -2.09
N LYS A 42 -8.90 -12.35 -0.94
CA LYS A 42 -7.67 -12.50 -0.13
C LYS A 42 -7.19 -11.26 0.63
N ILE A 43 -8.05 -10.27 0.84
CA ILE A 43 -7.78 -9.19 1.78
C ILE A 43 -8.10 -9.64 3.21
N GLU A 44 -7.10 -9.60 4.07
CA GLU A 44 -7.17 -9.92 5.50
C GLU A 44 -6.49 -8.82 6.31
N VAL A 45 -6.83 -8.68 7.60
CA VAL A 45 -6.12 -7.73 8.48
C VAL A 45 -4.64 -8.12 8.57
N GLY A 46 -3.75 -7.16 8.39
CA GLY A 46 -2.31 -7.39 8.33
C GLY A 46 -1.82 -7.86 6.95
N ALA A 47 -2.70 -7.96 5.95
CA ALA A 47 -2.27 -8.13 4.57
C ALA A 47 -1.82 -6.79 3.98
N CYS A 48 -0.80 -6.83 3.14
CA CYS A 48 -0.28 -5.65 2.49
C CYS A 48 -0.99 -5.44 1.16
N ILE A 49 -1.47 -4.23 0.93
CA ILE A 49 -2.09 -3.87 -0.33
C ILE A 49 -1.31 -2.78 -1.02
N ARG A 50 -1.31 -2.84 -2.34
CA ARG A 50 -0.87 -1.78 -3.22
C ARG A 50 -2.07 -1.23 -3.98
N TYR A 51 -2.14 0.08 -4.13
CA TYR A 51 -3.20 0.76 -4.87
C TYR A 51 -2.69 2.04 -5.52
N LYS A 52 -3.46 2.57 -6.47
CA LYS A 52 -3.25 3.89 -7.05
C LYS A 52 -4.32 4.86 -6.58
N LEU A 53 -3.95 6.13 -6.52
CA LEU A 53 -4.94 7.20 -6.41
C LEU A 53 -5.28 7.68 -7.81
N ASP A 54 -6.57 7.70 -8.14
CA ASP A 54 -7.07 8.45 -9.29
C ASP A 54 -7.27 9.91 -8.83
N GLY A 55 -6.19 10.70 -8.97
CA GLY A 55 -6.12 12.06 -8.43
C GLY A 55 -6.05 12.10 -6.91
N VAL A 56 -7.20 12.09 -6.23
CA VAL A 56 -7.34 12.11 -4.77
C VAL A 56 -8.23 10.99 -4.23
N GLU A 57 -8.86 10.22 -5.12
CA GLU A 57 -9.73 9.12 -4.74
C GLU A 57 -8.98 7.80 -4.77
N PHE A 58 -9.27 6.95 -3.78
CA PHE A 58 -8.74 5.60 -3.70
C PHE A 58 -9.38 4.74 -4.79
N ASP A 59 -8.56 4.22 -5.70
CA ASP A 59 -9.05 3.41 -6.81
C ASP A 59 -9.03 1.92 -6.43
N LEU A 60 -10.22 1.39 -6.09
CA LEU A 60 -10.42 -0.01 -5.70
C LEU A 60 -10.07 -0.99 -6.83
N GLU A 61 -10.15 -0.58 -8.10
CA GLU A 61 -9.86 -1.45 -9.25
C GLU A 61 -8.35 -1.70 -9.40
N THR A 62 -7.52 -0.78 -8.90
CA THR A 62 -6.06 -0.90 -8.91
C THR A 62 -5.50 -1.64 -7.70
N VAL A 63 -6.34 -1.97 -6.71
CA VAL A 63 -5.90 -2.64 -5.48
C VAL A 63 -5.41 -4.05 -5.76
N LYS A 64 -4.23 -4.38 -5.25
CA LYS A 64 -3.68 -5.72 -5.26
C LYS A 64 -3.06 -6.04 -3.91
N VAL A 65 -3.31 -7.26 -3.43
CA VAL A 65 -2.60 -7.81 -2.28
C VAL A 65 -1.17 -8.17 -2.72
N VAL A 66 -0.20 -7.74 -1.93
CA VAL A 66 1.23 -8.02 -2.09
C VAL A 66 1.75 -8.73 -0.84
N ASP A 67 2.81 -9.53 -0.99
CA ASP A 67 3.38 -10.30 0.13
C ASP A 67 4.12 -9.42 1.16
N ASP A 68 4.53 -8.20 0.79
CA ASP A 68 5.33 -7.31 1.64
C ASP A 68 4.81 -5.87 1.61
N CYS A 69 4.66 -5.23 2.78
CA CYS A 69 4.31 -3.82 2.91
C CYS A 69 5.60 -3.01 2.73
N CYS A 70 6.12 -2.98 1.52
CA CYS A 70 7.29 -2.16 1.27
C CYS A 70 6.90 -0.69 1.46
N CYS A 71 7.81 0.10 2.02
CA CYS A 71 7.57 1.51 2.32
C CYS A 71 6.52 1.77 3.43
N ASP A 72 6.35 0.85 4.38
CA ASP A 72 5.59 1.10 5.62
C ASP A 72 6.21 2.30 6.37
N GLN A 73 5.40 3.32 6.65
CA GLN A 73 5.82 4.63 7.19
C GLN A 73 5.42 4.81 8.66
#